data_AF-A0A6B1G742-F1
#
_entry.id   AF-A0A6B1G742-F1
#
_cell.length_a   1.000
_cell.length_b   1.000
_cell.length_c   1.000
_cell.angle_alpha   90.00
_cell.angle_beta   90.00
_cell.angle_gamma   90.00
#
_symmetry.space_group_name_H-M   'P 1'
#
loop_
_entity.id
_entity.type
_entity.pdbx_description
1 polymer ?
#
loop_
_entity_poly.entity_id
_entity_poly.type
_entity_poly.pdbx_seq_one_letter_code
_entity_poly.pdbx_strand_id
1 'polypeptide(L)' 'MAKAAVWLPKEDRQLLERLAPKFGGRQEALREALQRLAADEDRKESFDAFLQAWEEEDGPLSNEEITAVAKRCGL' A
#
# COMPACT_ATOMS: atom_id res chain seq x y z
N MET A 1 12.48 -23.47 -8.64
CA MET A 1 11.89 -22.15 -9.00
C MET A 1 10.58 -22.38 -9.72
N ALA A 2 9.48 -21.80 -9.24
CA ALA A 2 8.23 -21.76 -10.00
C ALA A 2 8.31 -20.65 -11.05
N LYS A 3 7.80 -20.90 -12.26
CA LYS A 3 7.68 -19.89 -13.33
C LYS A 3 6.20 -19.59 -13.52
N ALA A 4 5.83 -18.32 -13.46
CA ALA A 4 4.51 -17.84 -13.83
C ALA A 4 4.64 -16.97 -15.08
N ALA A 5 3.70 -17.14 -16.02
CA ALA A 5 3.56 -16.29 -17.18
C ALA A 5 2.28 -15.48 -17.04
N VAL A 6 2.38 -14.16 -17.17
CA VAL A 6 1.25 -13.24 -17.06
C VAL A 6 1.14 -12.46 -18.36
N TRP A 7 -0.07 -12.37 -18.89
CA TRP A 7 -0.34 -11.51 -20.03
C TRP A 7 -0.39 -10.07 -19.57
N LEU A 8 0.37 -9.21 -20.25
CA LEU A 8 0.39 -7.77 -19.99
C LEU A 8 -0.17 -7.03 -21.23
N PRO A 9 -1.13 -6.11 -21.03
CA PRO A 9 -1.50 -5.10 -22.01
C PRO A 9 -0.29 -4.34 -22.56
N LYS A 10 -0.47 -3.66 -23.70
CA LYS A 10 0.64 -2.94 -24.36
C LYS A 10 1.20 -1.84 -23.46
N GLU A 11 0.32 -1.14 -22.76
CA GLU A 11 0.60 -0.03 -21.87
C GLU A 11 1.45 -0.50 -20.68
N ASP A 12 1.04 -1.60 -20.06
CA ASP A 12 1.77 -2.21 -18.92
C ASP A 12 3.13 -2.76 -19.35
N ARG A 13 3.23 -3.33 -20.56
CA ARG A 13 4.54 -3.71 -21.11
C ARG A 13 5.44 -2.49 -21.30
N GLN A 14 4.91 -1.38 -21.80
CA GLN A 14 5.70 -0.15 -21.95
C GLN A 14 6.16 0.41 -20.60
N LEU A 15 5.32 0.35 -19.58
CA LEU A 15 5.70 0.69 -18.21
C LEU A 15 6.83 -0.21 -17.70
N LEU A 16 6.72 -1.52 -17.91
CA LEU A 16 7.75 -2.48 -17.52
C LEU A 16 9.07 -2.23 -18.27
N GLU A 17 9.04 -1.99 -19.58
CA GLU A 17 10.25 -1.65 -20.35
C GLU A 17 10.91 -0.37 -19.83
N ARG A 18 10.12 0.63 -19.44
CA ARG A 18 10.63 1.88 -18.89
C ARG A 18 11.28 1.70 -17.52
N LEU A 19 10.75 0.79 -16.70
CA LEU A 19 11.23 0.54 -15.34
C LEU A 19 12.39 -0.46 -15.28
N ALA A 20 12.41 -1.46 -16.16
CA ALA A 20 13.40 -2.53 -16.18
C ALA A 20 14.86 -2.07 -16.05
N PRO A 21 15.34 -1.01 -16.75
CA PRO A 21 16.72 -0.55 -16.63
C PRO A 21 17.09 -0.06 -15.22
N LYS A 22 16.12 0.45 -14.45
CA LYS A 22 16.36 0.97 -13.10
C LYS A 22 16.48 -0.13 -12.04
N PHE A 23 15.95 -1.32 -12.33
CA PHE A 23 15.84 -2.42 -11.38
C PHE A 23 16.62 -3.66 -11.84
N GLY A 24 17.52 -3.54 -12.81
CA GLY A 24 18.37 -4.66 -13.26
C GLY A 24 17.68 -5.64 -14.22
N GLY A 25 16.55 -5.26 -14.81
CA GLY A 25 15.81 -6.05 -15.79
C GLY A 25 14.32 -6.15 -15.48
N ARG A 26 13.58 -6.81 -16.38
CA ARG A 26 12.13 -6.97 -16.26
C ARG A 26 11.73 -7.81 -15.06
N GLN A 27 12.44 -8.92 -14.83
CA GLN A 27 12.13 -9.84 -13.74
C GLN A 27 12.30 -9.17 -12.38
N GLU A 28 13.42 -8.48 -12.16
CA GLU A 28 13.71 -7.80 -10.91
C GLU A 28 12.80 -6.58 -10.71
N ALA A 29 12.45 -5.84 -11.77
CA ALA A 29 11.42 -4.81 -11.70
C ALA A 29 10.04 -5.36 -11.26
N LEU A 30 9.63 -6.52 -11.80
CA LEU A 30 8.39 -7.19 -11.39
C LEU A 30 8.47 -7.71 -9.95
N ARG A 31 9.62 -8.23 -9.52
CA ARG A 31 9.83 -8.69 -8.14
C ARG A 31 9.70 -7.53 -7.16
N GLU A 32 10.35 -6.40 -7.45
CA GLU A 32 10.26 -5.18 -6.66
C GLU A 32 8.82 -4.65 -6.59
N ALA A 33 8.09 -4.66 -7.70
CA ALA A 33 6.69 -4.24 -7.73
C ALA A 33 5.81 -5.13 -6.85
N LEU A 34 5.99 -6.46 -6.91
CA LEU A 34 5.24 -7.41 -6.08
C LEU A 34 5.54 -7.24 -4.59
N GLN A 35 6.81 -7.04 -4.23
CA GLN A 35 7.21 -6.81 -2.84
C GLN A 35 6.63 -5.51 -2.29
N ARG A 36 6.62 -4.44 -3.10
CA ARG A 36 6.01 -3.16 -2.71
C ARG A 36 4.50 -3.29 -2.52
N LEU A 37 3.81 -3.96 -3.44
CA LEU A 37 2.38 -4.18 -3.34
C LEU A 37 2.03 -5.00 -2.09
N ALA A 38 2.76 -6.08 -1.82
CA ALA A 38 2.56 -6.86 -0.60
C ALA A 38 2.78 -6.00 0.66
N ALA A 39 3.87 -5.22 0.70
CA ALA A 39 4.15 -4.35 1.83
C ALA A 39 3.14 -3.19 1.99
N ASP A 40 2.48 -2.76 0.92
CA ASP A 40 1.39 -1.78 0.96
C ASP A 40 0.11 -2.42 1.56
N GLU A 41 -0.24 -3.64 1.14
CA GLU A 41 -1.38 -4.38 1.69
C GLU A 41 -1.15 -4.73 3.18
N ASP A 42 0.02 -5.24 3.55
CA ASP A 42 0.38 -5.54 4.94
C ASP A 42 0.27 -4.28 5.83
N ARG A 43 0.69 -3.13 5.31
CA ARG A 43 0.56 -1.83 6.01
C ARG A 43 -0.89 -1.43 6.21
N LYS A 44 -1.74 -1.66 5.21
CA LYS A 44 -3.16 -1.36 5.29
C LYS A 44 -3.84 -2.26 6.31
N GLU A 45 -3.59 -3.57 6.27
CA GLU A 45 -4.13 -4.52 7.24
C GLU A 45 -3.68 -4.18 8.67
N SER A 46 -2.40 -3.84 8.85
CA SER A 46 -1.89 -3.42 10.15
C SER A 46 -2.52 -2.11 10.64
N PHE A 47 -2.82 -1.17 9.74
CA PHE A 47 -3.47 0.08 10.11
C PHE A 47 -4.93 -0.14 10.50
N ASP A 48 -5.65 -0.96 9.73
CA ASP A 48 -7.05 -1.31 10.02
C ASP A 48 -7.14 -2.07 11.36
N ALA A 49 -6.22 -3.00 11.63
CA ALA A 49 -6.13 -3.71 12.90
C ALA A 49 -5.81 -2.76 14.07
N PHE A 50 -4.95 -1.77 13.85
CA PHE A 50 -4.66 -0.74 14.86
C PHE A 50 -5.89 0.12 15.17
N LEU A 51 -6.62 0.56 14.14
CA LEU A 51 -7.85 1.34 14.34
C LEU A 51 -8.90 0.53 15.09
N GLN A 52 -9.08 -0.74 14.75
CA GLN A 52 -10.01 -1.61 15.45
C GLN A 52 -9.62 -1.79 16.93
N ALA A 53 -8.34 -2.06 17.22
CA ALA A 53 -7.87 -2.20 18.60
C ALA A 53 -8.08 -0.90 19.40
N TRP A 54 -7.87 0.25 18.77
CA TRP A 54 -8.09 1.55 19.39
C TRP A 54 -9.58 1.82 19.65
N GLU A 55 -10.46 1.49 18.71
CA GLU A 55 -11.91 1.58 18.92
C GLU A 55 -12.41 0.64 20.03
N GLU A 56 -11.78 -0.54 20.20
CA GLU A 56 -12.12 -1.48 21.26
C GLU A 56 -11.64 -1.02 22.65
N GLU A 57 -10.49 -0.34 22.74
CA GLU A 57 -9.92 0.15 24.01
C GLU A 57 -10.55 1.47 24.48
N ASP A 58 -10.67 2.47 23.59
CA ASP A 58 -11.10 3.82 23.94
C ASP A 58 -12.54 4.14 23.50
N GLY A 59 -13.16 3.29 22.65
CA GLY A 59 -14.42 3.60 21.99
C GLY A 59 -14.26 4.62 20.86
N PRO A 60 -15.31 4.85 20.05
CA PRO A 60 -15.27 5.89 19.03
C PRO A 60 -15.14 7.27 19.68
N LEU A 61 -14.28 8.13 19.11
CA LEU A 61 -14.15 9.51 19.56
C LEU A 61 -15.52 10.23 19.51
N SER A 62 -15.80 10.99 20.56
CA SER A 62 -16.93 11.92 20.55
C SER A 62 -16.72 13.02 19.51
N ASN A 63 -17.81 13.63 19.04
CA ASN A 63 -17.74 14.76 18.12
C ASN A 63 -16.93 15.95 18.67
N GLU A 64 -16.89 16.11 20.00
CA GLU A 64 -16.08 17.15 20.67
C GLU A 64 -14.58 16.86 20.56
N GLU A 65 -14.18 15.59 20.73
CA GLU A 65 -12.80 15.15 20.54
C GLU A 65 -12.37 15.25 19.08
N ILE A 66 -13.23 14.84 18.14
CA ILE A 66 -12.99 14.99 16.69
C ILE A 66 -12.77 16.47 16.35
N THR A 67 -13.61 17.37 16.86
CA THR A 67 -13.50 18.82 16.62
C THR A 67 -12.21 19.40 17.22
N ALA A 68 -11.80 18.94 18.40
CA ALA A 68 -10.55 19.35 19.02
C ALA A 68 -9.31 18.88 18.24
N VAL A 69 -9.35 17.65 17.70
CA VAL A 69 -8.28 17.11 16.84
C VAL A 69 -8.22 17.84 15.51
N ALA A 70 -9.36 18.08 14.85
CA ALA A 70 -9.42 18.83 13.59
C ALA A 70 -8.78 20.23 13.75
N LYS A 71 -9.16 20.95 14.81
CA LYS A 71 -8.59 22.27 15.13
C LYS A 71 -7.07 22.23 15.36
N ARG A 72 -6.53 21.17 15.98
CA ARG A 72 -5.08 20.99 16.17
C ARG A 72 -4.35 20.68 14.86
N CYS A 73 -5.01 19.95 13.95
CA CYS A 73 -4.46 19.58 12.65
C CYS A 73 -4.65 20.64 11.56
N GLY A 74 -5.38 21.72 11.85
CA GLY A 74 -5.68 22.79 10.88
C GLY A 74 -6.73 22.39 9.83
N LEU A 75 -7.60 21.44 10.18
CA LEU A 75 -8.74 20.98 9.39
C LEU A 75 -10.04 21.66 9.84
#